data_AF-A0A6P6UTM2-F1
#
_entry.id   AF-A0A6P6UTM2-F1
#
_cell.length_a   1.000
_cell.length_b   1.000
_cell.length_c   1.000
_cell.angle_alpha   90.00
_cell.angle_beta   90.00
_cell.angle_gamma   90.00
#
_symmetry.space_group_name_H-M   'P 1'
#
loop_
_entity.id
_entity.type
_entity.pdbx_description
1 polymer ?
#
loop_
_entity_poly.entity_id
_entity_poly.type
_entity_poly.pdbx_seq_one_letter_code
_entity_poly.pdbx_strand_id
1 'polypeptide(L)'
;MYDVVKRVAELMITSQVESIRKKCSQILLQILLDFHLSEKRLQQHLDFFLANLRYEHSSGREAVLEMLHAIIMKFPASILDEQSQTIFVHLVVCLANDHDNKVCSMTGASIKLLIGRVSSRSLKSILEYSVSWYVGEKQHLWSAAAQGKLWTLFYR
;
A
#
# COMPACT_ATOMS: atom_id res chain seq x y z
N MET A 1 -14.74 -21.25 -3.55
CA MET A 1 -14.16 -20.37 -2.51
C MET A 1 -13.34 -19.23 -3.12
N TYR A 2 -12.38 -19.52 -4.01
CA TYR A 2 -11.52 -18.49 -4.61
C TYR A 2 -12.28 -17.37 -5.35
N ASP A 3 -13.29 -17.71 -6.16
CA ASP A 3 -14.07 -16.71 -6.89
C ASP A 3 -14.85 -15.77 -5.96
N VAL A 4 -15.27 -16.30 -4.79
CA VAL A 4 -15.95 -15.52 -3.76
C VAL A 4 -14.98 -14.52 -3.14
N VAL A 5 -13.76 -14.93 -2.79
CA VAL A 5 -12.74 -14.02 -2.22
C VAL A 5 -12.38 -12.92 -3.22
N LYS A 6 -12.19 -13.28 -4.49
CA LYS A 6 -11.96 -12.32 -5.56
C LYS A 6 -13.11 -11.32 -5.67
N ARG A 7 -14.35 -11.81 -5.65
CA ARG A 7 -15.53 -10.95 -5.72
C ARG A 7 -15.64 -10.01 -4.51
N VAL A 8 -15.32 -10.50 -3.31
CA VAL A 8 -15.29 -9.67 -2.10
C VAL A 8 -14.21 -8.58 -2.22
N ALA A 9 -13.03 -8.90 -2.73
CA ALA A 9 -11.97 -7.94 -2.97
C ALA A 9 -12.36 -6.86 -3.99
N GLU A 10 -13.03 -7.25 -5.08
CA GLU A 10 -13.58 -6.30 -6.07
C GLU A 10 -14.64 -5.38 -5.44
N LEU A 11 -15.58 -5.95 -4.69
CA LEU A 11 -16.67 -5.18 -4.06
C LEU A 11 -16.18 -4.23 -2.97
N MET A 12 -15.07 -4.57 -2.29
CA MET A 12 -14.40 -3.67 -1.35
C MET A 12 -14.02 -2.34 -2.00
N ILE A 13 -13.66 -2.36 -3.27
CA ILE A 13 -13.14 -1.20 -4.01
C ILE A 13 -14.24 -0.53 -4.83
N THR A 14 -15.04 -1.34 -5.52
CA THR A 14 -15.96 -0.86 -6.58
C THR A 14 -17.36 -0.53 -6.09
N SER A 15 -17.77 -1.04 -4.91
CA SER A 15 -19.13 -0.81 -4.42
C SER A 15 -19.36 0.66 -4.08
N GLN A 16 -20.46 1.23 -4.58
CA GLN A 16 -20.89 2.58 -4.25
C GLN A 16 -21.48 2.68 -2.83
N VAL A 17 -21.84 1.55 -2.23
CA VAL A 17 -22.41 1.49 -0.87
C VAL A 17 -21.29 1.29 0.15
N GLU A 18 -21.10 2.27 1.04
CA GLU A 18 -20.02 2.26 2.04
C GLU A 18 -20.08 1.05 2.98
N SER A 19 -21.27 0.67 3.44
CA SER A 19 -21.44 -0.49 4.33
C SER A 19 -21.00 -1.79 3.67
N ILE A 20 -21.21 -1.94 2.35
CA ILE A 20 -20.72 -3.08 1.57
C ILE A 20 -19.19 -3.06 1.50
N ARG A 21 -18.58 -1.89 1.19
CA ARG A 21 -17.11 -1.77 1.15
C ARG A 21 -16.49 -2.14 2.49
N LYS A 22 -17.03 -1.60 3.59
CA LYS A 22 -16.58 -1.89 4.96
C LYS A 22 -16.71 -3.37 5.31
N LYS A 23 -17.86 -3.99 4.99
CA LYS A 23 -18.06 -5.42 5.26
C LYS A 23 -17.11 -6.30 4.45
N CYS A 24 -16.89 -5.97 3.17
CA CYS A 24 -15.94 -6.68 2.31
C CYS A 24 -14.51 -6.53 2.83
N SER A 25 -14.11 -5.33 3.26
CA SER A 25 -12.81 -5.07 3.87
C SER A 25 -12.59 -5.93 5.13
N GLN A 26 -13.58 -6.00 6.03
CA GLN A 26 -13.51 -6.85 7.21
C GLN A 26 -13.33 -8.33 6.88
N ILE A 27 -14.15 -8.85 5.95
CA ILE A 27 -14.07 -10.26 5.52
C ILE A 27 -12.70 -10.55 4.91
N LEU A 28 -12.22 -9.66 4.03
CA LEU A 28 -10.96 -9.85 3.34
C LEU A 28 -9.76 -9.77 4.29
N LEU A 29 -9.77 -8.83 5.24
CA LEU A 29 -8.73 -8.74 6.27
C LEU A 29 -8.71 -10.01 7.13
N GLN A 30 -9.89 -10.52 7.50
CA GLN A 30 -9.98 -11.78 8.25
C GLN A 30 -9.38 -12.94 7.45
N ILE A 31 -9.66 -13.02 6.15
CA ILE A 31 -9.06 -14.04 5.28
C ILE A 31 -7.54 -13.93 5.25
N LEU A 32 -6.99 -12.71 5.16
CA LEU A 32 -5.54 -12.49 5.11
C LEU A 32 -4.83 -12.86 6.42
N LEU A 33 -5.52 -12.80 7.56
CA LEU A 33 -4.92 -13.05 8.88
C LEU A 33 -5.16 -14.47 9.38
N ASP A 34 -6.36 -15.01 9.19
CA ASP A 34 -6.78 -16.26 9.85
C ASP A 34 -6.55 -17.49 8.95
N PHE A 35 -6.50 -17.30 7.63
CA PHE A 35 -6.27 -18.41 6.70
C PHE A 35 -4.78 -18.54 6.43
N HIS A 36 -4.30 -19.79 6.47
CA HIS A 36 -2.93 -20.15 6.09
C HIS A 36 -2.79 -20.02 4.56
N LEU A 37 -2.68 -18.79 4.08
CA LEU A 37 -2.47 -18.50 2.67
C LEU A 37 -1.06 -18.96 2.29
N SER A 38 -0.95 -19.65 1.16
CA SER A 38 0.36 -19.82 0.53
C SER A 38 0.93 -18.44 0.18
N GLU A 39 2.25 -18.29 0.23
CA GLU A 39 2.97 -17.07 -0.15
C GLU A 39 2.49 -16.48 -1.50
N LYS A 40 2.32 -17.32 -2.51
CA LYS A 40 1.79 -16.92 -3.82
C LYS A 40 0.41 -16.26 -3.76
N ARG A 41 -0.48 -16.75 -2.90
CA ARG A 41 -1.84 -16.19 -2.73
C ARG A 41 -1.81 -14.88 -1.97
N LEU A 42 -0.96 -14.80 -0.95
CA LEU A 42 -0.73 -13.55 -0.24
C LEU A 42 -0.22 -12.46 -1.18
N GLN A 43 0.78 -12.81 -2.00
CA GLN A 43 1.33 -11.90 -3.01
C GLN A 43 0.25 -11.43 -4.00
N GLN A 44 -0.58 -12.33 -4.52
CA GLN A 44 -1.69 -11.96 -5.41
C GLN A 44 -2.65 -10.95 -4.80
N HIS A 45 -2.95 -11.07 -3.49
CA HIS A 45 -3.80 -10.10 -2.80
C HIS A 45 -3.10 -8.75 -2.61
N LEU A 46 -1.82 -8.76 -2.23
CA LEU A 46 -1.03 -7.54 -2.12
C LEU A 46 -0.94 -6.83 -3.47
N ASP A 47 -0.59 -7.54 -4.54
CA ASP A 47 -0.52 -6.99 -5.91
C ASP A 47 -1.86 -6.38 -6.33
N PHE A 48 -2.98 -7.03 -5.98
CA PHE A 48 -4.31 -6.50 -6.24
C PHE A 48 -4.55 -5.17 -5.52
N PHE A 49 -4.21 -5.05 -4.24
CA PHE A 49 -4.37 -3.79 -3.50
C PHE A 49 -3.45 -2.71 -4.05
N LEU A 50 -2.18 -3.01 -4.25
CA LEU A 50 -1.19 -2.06 -4.75
C LEU A 50 -1.56 -1.54 -6.15
N ALA A 51 -2.06 -2.40 -7.03
CA ALA A 51 -2.55 -2.01 -8.36
C ALA A 51 -3.80 -1.12 -8.32
N ASN A 52 -4.59 -1.17 -7.25
CA ASN A 52 -5.79 -0.37 -7.06
C ASN A 52 -5.56 0.93 -6.25
N LEU A 53 -4.33 1.24 -5.85
CA LEU A 53 -3.98 2.58 -5.35
C LEU A 53 -4.18 3.67 -6.42
N ARG A 54 -4.28 3.29 -7.70
CA ARG A 54 -4.59 4.18 -8.83
C ARG A 54 -6.05 4.08 -9.29
N TYR A 55 -6.94 3.49 -8.48
CA TYR A 55 -8.36 3.36 -8.85
C TYR A 55 -8.98 4.75 -9.08
N GLU A 56 -9.87 4.86 -10.06
CA GLU A 56 -10.38 6.15 -10.53
C GLU A 56 -11.13 6.96 -9.45
N HIS A 57 -11.85 6.28 -8.56
CA HIS A 57 -12.62 6.92 -7.49
C HIS A 57 -11.85 6.93 -6.17
N SER A 58 -11.81 8.09 -5.50
CA SER A 58 -11.13 8.26 -4.21
C SER A 58 -11.64 7.29 -3.15
N SER A 59 -12.95 7.02 -3.11
CA SER A 59 -13.56 6.07 -2.17
C SER A 59 -12.97 4.64 -2.26
N GLY A 60 -12.60 4.19 -3.47
CA GLY A 60 -11.94 2.90 -3.65
C GLY A 60 -10.47 2.94 -3.22
N ARG A 61 -9.77 4.05 -3.52
CA ARG A 61 -8.37 4.26 -3.06
C ARG A 61 -8.29 4.36 -1.54
N GLU A 62 -9.23 5.02 -0.90
CA GLU A 62 -9.38 5.07 0.55
C GLU A 62 -9.55 3.66 1.14
N ALA A 63 -10.45 2.85 0.58
CA ALA A 63 -10.65 1.46 1.03
C ALA A 63 -9.38 0.59 0.89
N VAL A 64 -8.61 0.79 -0.18
CA VAL A 64 -7.31 0.13 -0.37
C VAL A 64 -6.30 0.59 0.69
N LEU A 65 -6.23 1.89 0.96
CA LEU A 65 -5.32 2.43 1.98
C LEU A 65 -5.68 1.98 3.39
N GLU A 66 -6.96 1.88 3.73
CA GLU A 66 -7.41 1.28 4.99
C GLU A 66 -6.96 -0.18 5.12
N MET A 67 -7.09 -0.97 4.04
CA MET A 67 -6.64 -2.36 4.00
C MET A 67 -5.11 -2.46 4.16
N LEU A 68 -4.34 -1.68 3.41
CA LEU A 68 -2.88 -1.66 3.51
C LEU A 68 -2.43 -1.22 4.91
N HIS A 69 -3.08 -0.23 5.50
CA HIS A 69 -2.79 0.18 6.88
C HIS A 69 -3.02 -0.96 7.87
N ALA A 70 -4.15 -1.68 7.75
CA ALA A 70 -4.43 -2.83 8.59
C ALA A 70 -3.41 -3.98 8.40
N ILE A 71 -2.99 -4.23 7.16
CA ILE A 71 -1.94 -5.19 6.82
C ILE A 71 -0.62 -4.81 7.49
N ILE A 72 -0.17 -3.55 7.33
CA ILE A 72 1.07 -3.04 7.92
C ILE A 72 1.03 -3.17 9.45
N MET A 73 -0.11 -2.89 10.07
CA MET A 73 -0.27 -3.03 11.52
C MET A 73 -0.23 -4.48 12.01
N LYS A 74 -0.82 -5.42 11.27
CA LYS A 74 -1.19 -6.75 11.81
C LYS A 74 -0.32 -7.89 11.30
N PHE A 75 0.33 -7.77 10.14
CA PHE A 75 1.11 -8.87 9.57
C PHE A 75 2.32 -9.24 10.44
N PRO A 76 2.78 -10.50 10.45
CA PRO A 76 4.07 -10.85 11.04
C PRO A 76 5.21 -10.00 10.49
N ALA A 77 6.19 -9.66 11.33
CA ALA A 77 7.29 -8.77 10.96
C ALA A 77 8.13 -9.31 9.78
N SER A 78 8.34 -10.63 9.70
CA SER A 78 9.08 -11.26 8.59
C SER A 78 8.40 -11.03 7.24
N ILE A 79 7.08 -11.27 7.17
CA ILE A 79 6.27 -11.06 5.97
C ILE A 79 6.24 -9.56 5.62
N LEU A 80 6.07 -8.69 6.62
CA LEU A 80 6.08 -7.25 6.36
C LEU A 80 7.44 -6.78 5.82
N ASP A 81 8.54 -7.26 6.39
CA ASP A 81 9.89 -6.91 5.96
C ASP A 81 10.14 -7.30 4.50
N GLU A 82 9.74 -8.51 4.09
CA GLU A 82 9.84 -9.00 2.71
C GLU A 82 9.07 -8.12 1.70
N GLN A 83 7.90 -7.62 2.11
CA GLN A 83 7.01 -6.84 1.25
C GLN A 83 7.24 -5.31 1.35
N SER A 84 8.03 -4.88 2.34
CA SER A 84 8.12 -3.49 2.77
C SER A 84 8.57 -2.54 1.66
N GLN A 85 9.61 -2.92 0.91
CA GLN A 85 10.12 -2.09 -0.18
C GLN A 85 9.07 -1.92 -1.29
N THR A 86 8.39 -2.99 -1.70
CA THR A 86 7.34 -2.93 -2.73
C THR A 86 6.15 -2.07 -2.30
N ILE A 87 5.67 -2.23 -1.06
CA ILE A 87 4.58 -1.43 -0.50
C ILE A 87 5.00 0.05 -0.44
N PHE A 88 6.21 0.33 0.06
CA PHE A 88 6.74 1.68 0.16
C PHE A 88 6.76 2.39 -1.20
N VAL A 89 7.29 1.71 -2.23
CA VAL A 89 7.38 2.26 -3.59
C VAL A 89 6.00 2.66 -4.12
N HIS A 90 5.00 1.79 -4.01
CA HIS A 90 3.65 2.07 -4.47
C HIS A 90 2.97 3.19 -3.68
N LEU A 91 3.17 3.25 -2.37
CA LEU A 91 2.65 4.36 -1.56
C LEU A 91 3.27 5.69 -1.97
N VAL A 92 4.56 5.72 -2.31
CA VAL A 92 5.21 6.93 -2.81
C VAL A 92 4.65 7.34 -4.18
N VAL A 93 4.44 6.39 -5.12
CA VAL A 93 3.75 6.68 -6.39
C VAL A 93 2.39 7.30 -6.13
N CYS A 94 1.61 6.69 -5.23
CA CYS A 94 0.28 7.13 -4.88
C CYS A 94 0.33 8.57 -4.34
N LEU A 95 1.19 8.83 -3.35
CA LEU A 95 1.33 10.16 -2.78
C LEU A 95 1.76 11.21 -3.81
N ALA A 96 2.66 10.84 -4.73
CA ALA A 96 3.15 11.73 -5.77
C ALA A 96 2.06 12.17 -6.74
N ASN A 97 1.20 11.23 -7.14
CA ASN A 97 0.29 11.40 -8.27
C ASN A 97 -1.17 11.60 -7.86
N ASP A 98 -1.54 11.36 -6.60
CA ASP A 98 -2.90 11.64 -6.13
C ASP A 98 -3.13 13.13 -5.87
N HIS A 99 -4.34 13.58 -6.18
CA HIS A 99 -4.79 14.96 -6.02
C HIS A 99 -5.87 15.10 -4.95
N ASP A 100 -6.40 13.99 -4.43
CA ASP A 100 -7.33 14.00 -3.30
C ASP A 100 -6.54 14.15 -1.99
N ASN A 101 -6.85 15.20 -1.23
CA ASN A 101 -6.15 15.55 0.01
C ASN A 101 -6.28 14.45 1.08
N LYS A 102 -7.43 13.79 1.17
CA LYS A 102 -7.66 12.74 2.15
C LYS A 102 -6.86 11.50 1.79
N VAL A 103 -6.85 11.11 0.52
CA VAL A 103 -6.04 9.99 0.01
C VAL A 103 -4.53 10.27 0.23
N CYS A 104 -4.06 11.49 -0.06
CA CYS A 104 -2.68 11.89 0.22
C CYS A 104 -2.34 11.78 1.71
N SER A 105 -3.21 12.26 2.59
CA SER A 105 -3.03 12.18 4.05
C SER A 105 -2.94 10.72 4.54
N MET A 106 -3.87 9.87 4.11
CA MET A 106 -3.88 8.44 4.43
C MET A 106 -2.64 7.71 3.90
N THR A 107 -2.18 8.08 2.71
CA THR A 107 -0.96 7.53 2.11
C THR A 107 0.26 7.89 2.95
N GLY A 108 0.41 9.17 3.33
CA GLY A 108 1.49 9.62 4.21
C GLY A 108 1.47 8.93 5.57
N ALA A 109 0.29 8.77 6.17
CA ALA A 109 0.12 8.03 7.42
C ALA A 109 0.56 6.56 7.29
N SER A 110 0.24 5.92 6.17
CA SER A 110 0.63 4.53 5.89
C SER A 110 2.14 4.37 5.65
N ILE A 111 2.78 5.33 4.98
CA ILE A 111 4.24 5.37 4.82
C ILE A 111 4.92 5.51 6.18
N LYS A 112 4.47 6.47 7.00
CA LYS A 112 5.02 6.69 8.35
C LYS A 112 4.88 5.44 9.21
N LEU A 113 3.72 4.80 9.14
CA LEU A 113 3.49 3.55 9.86
C LEU A 113 4.44 2.45 9.38
N LEU A 114 4.57 2.24 8.07
CA LEU A 114 5.44 1.22 7.50
C LEU A 114 6.88 1.38 7.99
N ILE A 115 7.44 2.59 7.90
CA ILE A 115 8.79 2.92 8.36
C ILE A 115 8.97 2.61 9.85
N GLY A 116 7.95 2.86 10.67
CA GLY A 116 7.99 2.58 12.10
C GLY A 116 7.84 1.09 12.48
N ARG A 117 7.38 0.25 11.55
CA ARG A 117 7.04 -1.16 11.81
C ARG A 117 8.09 -2.14 11.29
N VAL A 118 8.81 -1.78 10.23
CA VAL A 118 9.82 -2.64 9.59
C VAL A 118 11.11 -2.69 10.40
N SER A 119 11.90 -3.75 10.21
CA SER A 119 13.21 -3.86 10.86
C SER A 119 14.21 -2.83 10.33
N SER A 120 15.27 -2.56 11.10
CA SER A 120 16.34 -1.64 10.68
C SER A 120 16.99 -2.04 9.36
N ARG A 121 17.06 -3.34 9.04
CA ARG A 121 17.57 -3.84 7.77
C ARG A 121 16.67 -3.43 6.61
N SER A 122 15.37 -3.68 6.73
CA SER A 122 14.37 -3.30 5.73
C SER A 122 14.30 -1.79 5.57
N LEU A 123 14.33 -1.04 6.67
CA LEU A 123 14.38 0.42 6.65
C LEU A 123 15.62 0.92 5.90
N LYS A 124 16.80 0.35 6.18
CA LYS A 124 18.02 0.68 5.44
C LYS A 124 17.86 0.41 3.95
N SER A 125 17.28 -0.73 3.55
CA SER A 125 16.99 -1.05 2.15
C SER A 125 16.05 -0.01 1.50
N ILE A 126 14.98 0.39 2.19
CA ILE A 126 14.06 1.44 1.72
C ILE A 126 14.78 2.77 1.52
N LEU A 127 15.64 3.16 2.46
CA LEU A 127 16.40 4.41 2.40
C LEU A 127 17.44 4.37 1.27
N GLU A 128 18.20 3.30 1.13
CA GLU A 128 19.17 3.11 0.04
C GLU A 128 18.48 3.15 -1.31
N TYR A 129 17.31 2.52 -1.43
CA TYR A 129 16.51 2.58 -2.65
C TYR A 129 16.01 4.00 -2.95
N SER A 130 15.54 4.72 -1.93
CA SER A 130 15.11 6.12 -2.06
C SER A 130 16.26 7.06 -2.45
N VAL A 131 17.45 6.84 -1.90
CA VAL A 131 18.67 7.59 -2.27
C VAL A 131 19.06 7.28 -3.71
N SER A 132 18.98 6.02 -4.15
CA SER A 132 19.27 5.65 -5.54
C SER A 132 18.37 6.38 -6.54
N TRP A 133 17.11 6.66 -6.17
CA TRP A 133 16.18 7.44 -6.98
C TRP A 133 16.54 8.92 -7.08
N TYR A 134 17.11 9.47 -6.01
CA TYR A 134 17.52 10.87 -5.95
C TYR A 134 18.87 11.10 -6.63
N VAL A 135 19.81 10.16 -6.49
CA VAL A 135 21.21 10.32 -6.91
C VAL A 135 21.51 9.75 -8.30
N GLY A 136 20.74 8.79 -8.83
CA GLY A 136 21.10 8.06 -10.06
C GLY A 136 20.01 7.88 -11.13
N GLU A 137 20.40 8.13 -12.40
CA GLU A 137 20.02 7.64 -13.75
C GLU A 137 18.61 7.11 -14.12
N LYS A 138 17.71 6.81 -13.18
CA LYS A 138 16.31 6.41 -13.43
C LYS A 138 15.33 7.59 -13.48
N GLN A 139 15.79 8.74 -13.96
CA GLN A 139 15.00 9.97 -14.12
C GLN A 139 13.74 9.76 -14.98
N HIS A 140 13.73 8.77 -15.88
CA HIS A 140 12.64 8.49 -16.82
C HIS A 140 11.45 7.71 -16.22
N LEU A 141 11.56 7.19 -14.99
CA LEU A 141 10.49 6.36 -14.40
C LEU A 141 9.52 7.14 -13.50
N TRP A 142 9.85 8.37 -13.09
CA TRP A 142 9.10 9.09 -12.04
C TRP A 142 8.97 10.58 -12.35
N SER A 143 7.78 11.14 -12.11
CA SER A 143 7.54 12.59 -12.27
C SER A 143 8.34 13.38 -11.21
N ALA A 144 8.78 14.60 -11.54
CA ALA A 144 9.46 15.50 -10.60
C ALA A 144 8.67 15.72 -9.29
N ALA A 145 7.34 15.58 -9.34
CA ALA A 145 6.46 15.63 -8.17
C ALA A 145 6.72 14.52 -7.15
N ALA A 146 7.05 13.30 -7.59
CA ALA A 146 7.40 12.18 -6.70
C ALA A 146 8.70 12.45 -5.93
N GLN A 147 9.70 13.02 -6.61
CA GLN A 147 11.00 13.35 -6.02
C GLN A 147 10.87 14.45 -4.97
N GLY A 148 10.08 15.51 -5.23
CA GLY A 148 9.84 16.59 -4.27
C GLY A 148 9.09 16.15 -3.01
N LYS A 149 8.08 15.29 -3.15
CA LYS A 149 7.33 14.76 -1.98
C LYS A 149 8.16 13.80 -1.14
N LEU A 150 9.04 12.99 -1.74
CA LEU A 150 10.00 12.15 -1.02
C LEU A 150 10.95 12.98 -0.15
N TRP A 151 11.52 14.07 -0.68
CA TRP A 151 12.39 14.96 0.09
C TRP A 151 11.69 15.51 1.33
N THR A 152 10.42 15.90 1.16
CA THR A 152 9.60 16.45 2.25
C THR A 152 9.27 15.41 3.33
N LEU A 153 9.22 14.13 2.97
CA LEU A 153 8.95 13.03 3.92
C LEU A 153 10.17 12.58 4.73
N PHE A 154 11.38 12.70 4.19
CA PHE A 154 12.60 12.15 4.83
C PHE A 154 13.54 13.20 5.41
N TYR A 155 13.51 14.45 4.93
CA TYR A 155 14.53 15.46 5.25
C TYR A 155 13.95 16.75 5.86
N ARG A 156 12.73 16.70 6.40
CA ARG A 156 12.09 17.78 7.14
C ARG A 156 11.53 17.27 8.46
#